data_AF-A0A2S7P8N8-F1
#
_entry.id   AF-A0A2S7P8N8-F1
#
_cell.length_a   1.000
_cell.length_b   1.000
_cell.length_c   1.000
_cell.angle_alpha   90.00
_cell.angle_beta   90.00
_cell.angle_gamma   90.00
#
_symmetry.space_group_name_H-M   'P 1'
#
loop_
_entity.id
_entity.type
_entity.pdbx_description
1 polymer ?
#
loop_
_entity_poly.entity_id
_entity_poly.type
_entity_poly.pdbx_seq_one_letter_code
_entity_poly.pdbx_strand_id
1 'polypeptide(L)'
;MALTMIQDPAGMSLQPSIEFCKIATALQDRFARHPLISGDEILDYDDRVVRSQNGLPKVLQNTHPTPSTLRMARVLMNARYQNLRLVLYRPRLLTSTVLRTSSYSELSSDEEVIVKRCRDIASQIIDEAQKDWFPVQRVFMFNACMVPLLSLLSDPSHDEAEKMCSWSPVVERTREVVAAIYEITNGSTVLDSSIGLEAELDFCWDTWND
;
A
#
# COMPACT_ATOMS: atom_id res chain seq x y z
N MET A 1 -16.48 -29.75 35.33
CA MET A 1 -17.57 -28.85 34.88
C MET A 1 -17.11 -27.42 35.08
N ALA A 2 -16.12 -26.98 34.30
CA ALA A 2 -15.57 -25.63 34.38
C ALA A 2 -16.25 -24.81 33.28
N LEU A 3 -16.99 -23.80 33.74
CA LEU A 3 -17.69 -22.76 33.00
C LEU A 3 -17.08 -22.52 31.61
N THR A 4 -17.77 -23.00 30.58
CA THR A 4 -17.70 -22.43 29.23
C THR A 4 -18.05 -20.96 29.36
N MET A 5 -17.04 -20.11 29.54
CA MET A 5 -17.18 -18.69 29.34
C MET A 5 -17.73 -18.51 27.93
N ILE A 6 -18.99 -18.10 27.87
CA ILE A 6 -19.53 -17.42 26.71
C ILE A 6 -18.65 -16.17 26.58
N GLN A 7 -17.56 -16.29 25.82
CA GLN A 7 -16.72 -15.16 25.45
C GLN A 7 -17.64 -14.18 24.74
N ASP A 8 -17.85 -13.02 25.35
CA ASP A 8 -18.66 -11.95 24.77
C ASP A 8 -18.11 -11.65 23.35
N PRO A 9 -18.93 -11.78 22.29
CA PRO A 9 -18.50 -11.49 20.92
C PRO A 9 -17.97 -10.07 20.76
N ALA A 10 -18.44 -9.10 21.56
CA ALA A 10 -17.85 -7.76 21.57
C ALA A 10 -16.43 -7.79 22.14
N GLY A 11 -16.22 -8.42 23.31
CA GLY A 11 -14.90 -8.61 23.90
C GLY A 11 -13.88 -9.33 23.00
N MET A 12 -14.32 -10.30 22.19
CA MET A 12 -13.46 -11.02 21.25
C MET A 12 -12.86 -10.13 20.15
N SER A 13 -13.56 -9.06 19.75
CA SER A 13 -13.08 -8.13 18.71
C SER A 13 -12.42 -6.87 19.28
N LEU A 14 -12.80 -6.47 20.50
CA LEU A 14 -12.34 -5.23 21.12
C LEU A 14 -10.86 -5.32 21.53
N GLN A 15 -10.47 -6.38 22.23
CA GLN A 15 -9.09 -6.51 22.73
C GLN A 15 -8.06 -6.50 21.58
N PRO A 16 -8.23 -7.27 20.49
CA PRO A 16 -7.34 -7.18 19.35
C PRO A 16 -7.37 -5.81 18.64
N SER A 17 -8.52 -5.14 18.62
CA SER A 17 -8.63 -3.79 18.07
C SER A 17 -7.82 -2.77 18.88
N ILE A 18 -7.79 -2.89 20.21
CA ILE A 18 -6.97 -2.03 21.08
C ILE A 18 -5.48 -2.22 20.76
N GLU A 19 -5.01 -3.47 20.67
CA GLU A 19 -3.61 -3.76 20.36
C GLU A 19 -3.21 -3.24 18.97
N PHE A 20 -4.06 -3.42 17.97
CA PHE A 20 -3.86 -2.81 16.66
C PHE A 20 -3.78 -1.28 16.74
N CYS A 21 -4.71 -0.63 17.44
CA CYS A 21 -4.73 0.83 17.57
C CYS A 21 -3.45 1.37 18.21
N LYS A 22 -2.90 0.69 19.22
CA LYS A 22 -1.61 1.09 19.83
C LYS A 22 -0.47 1.10 18.80
N ILE A 23 -0.41 0.09 17.93
CA ILE A 23 0.60 0.01 16.87
C ILE A 23 0.37 1.13 15.85
N ALA A 24 -0.87 1.31 15.39
CA ALA A 24 -1.24 2.34 14.43
C ALA A 24 -0.89 3.74 14.94
N THR A 25 -1.24 4.06 16.20
CA THR A 25 -0.91 5.35 16.82
C THR A 25 0.60 5.54 16.95
N ALA A 26 1.35 4.51 17.35
CA ALA A 26 2.81 4.59 17.43
C ALA A 26 3.46 4.84 16.06
N LEU A 27 2.90 4.27 14.99
CA LEU A 27 3.37 4.52 13.62
C LEU A 27 2.98 5.93 13.14
N GLN A 28 1.74 6.36 13.43
CA GLN A 28 1.26 7.71 13.09
C GLN A 28 2.08 8.80 13.78
N ASP A 29 2.39 8.64 15.07
CA ASP A 29 3.29 9.55 15.80
C ASP A 29 4.68 9.58 15.18
N ARG A 30 5.20 8.40 14.79
CA ARG A 30 6.49 8.31 14.10
C ARG A 30 6.49 9.06 12.76
N PHE A 31 5.42 8.96 11.98
CA PHE A 31 5.29 9.70 10.72
C PHE A 31 5.06 11.20 10.92
N ALA A 32 4.33 11.59 11.96
CA ALA A 32 4.12 13.00 12.29
C ALA A 32 5.44 13.73 12.60
N ARG A 33 6.41 13.03 13.19
CA ARG A 33 7.75 13.56 13.44
C ARG A 33 8.63 13.59 12.19
N HIS A 34 8.62 12.52 11.40
CA HIS A 34 9.38 12.45 10.15
C HIS A 34 8.72 11.50 9.15
N PRO A 35 8.32 11.99 7.96
CA PRO A 35 7.55 11.19 7.00
C PRO A 35 8.38 10.10 6.32
N LEU A 36 9.71 10.26 6.26
CA LEU A 36 10.61 9.22 5.78
C LEU A 36 10.93 8.25 6.91
N ILE A 37 10.78 6.97 6.62
CA ILE A 37 11.04 5.87 7.55
C ILE A 37 12.16 5.00 6.98
N SER A 38 13.08 4.55 7.85
CA SER A 38 14.16 3.65 7.44
C SER A 38 13.63 2.27 7.06
N GLY A 39 14.40 1.50 6.28
CA GLY A 39 14.02 0.12 5.95
C GLY A 39 13.89 -0.76 7.20
N ASP A 40 14.83 -0.64 8.13
CA ASP A 40 14.80 -1.39 9.39
C ASP A 40 13.57 -1.05 10.24
N GLU A 41 13.22 0.25 10.33
CA GLU A 41 12.01 0.67 11.03
C GLU A 41 10.75 0.12 10.34
N ILE A 42 10.70 0.11 9.00
CA ILE A 42 9.60 -0.52 8.26
C ILE A 42 9.45 -1.98 8.67
N LEU A 43 10.54 -2.74 8.73
CA LEU A 43 10.48 -4.16 9.08
C LEU A 43 10.05 -4.37 10.54
N ASP A 44 10.56 -3.57 11.49
CA ASP A 44 10.13 -3.66 12.90
C ASP A 44 8.63 -3.38 13.08
N TYR A 45 8.13 -2.31 12.46
CA TYR A 45 6.71 -1.99 12.52
C TYR A 45 5.87 -3.05 11.79
N ASP A 46 6.31 -3.58 10.65
CA ASP A 46 5.61 -4.64 9.93
C ASP A 46 5.49 -5.90 10.78
N ASP A 47 6.57 -6.30 11.47
CA ASP A 47 6.59 -7.45 12.38
C ASP A 47 5.60 -7.27 13.53
N ARG A 48 5.45 -6.06 14.06
CA ARG A 48 4.45 -5.77 15.10
C ARG A 48 3.02 -5.90 14.55
N VAL A 49 2.77 -5.41 13.34
CA VAL A 49 1.46 -5.51 12.67
C VAL A 49 1.10 -6.96 12.35
N VAL A 50 2.05 -7.73 11.81
CA VAL A 50 1.88 -9.16 11.50
C VAL A 50 1.65 -9.97 12.77
N ARG A 51 2.40 -9.71 13.85
CA ARG A 51 2.15 -10.36 15.15
C ARG A 51 0.76 -10.08 15.70
N SER A 52 0.27 -8.85 15.57
CA SER A 52 -1.09 -8.48 15.97
C SER A 52 -2.14 -9.26 15.18
N GLN A 53 -1.96 -9.38 13.86
CA GLN A 53 -2.87 -10.15 13.00
C GLN A 53 -2.85 -11.66 13.30
N ASN A 54 -1.67 -12.22 13.56
CA ASN A 54 -1.52 -13.63 13.92
C ASN A 54 -2.07 -13.95 15.32
N GLY A 55 -2.11 -12.95 16.21
CA GLY A 55 -2.69 -13.04 17.55
C GLY A 55 -4.22 -13.01 17.60
N LEU A 56 -4.91 -12.85 16.45
CA LEU A 56 -6.36 -12.80 16.41
C LEU A 56 -7.00 -14.13 16.84
N PRO A 57 -8.14 -14.10 17.56
CA PRO A 57 -8.96 -15.29 17.77
C PRO A 57 -9.31 -15.95 16.43
N LYS A 58 -9.26 -17.28 16.36
CA LYS A 58 -9.49 -18.04 15.11
C LYS A 58 -10.78 -17.63 14.38
N VAL A 59 -11.84 -17.31 15.10
CA VAL A 59 -13.13 -16.85 14.54
C VAL A 59 -13.04 -15.53 13.77
N LEU A 60 -12.01 -14.71 14.02
CA LEU A 60 -11.73 -13.44 13.34
C LEU A 60 -10.61 -13.56 12.31
N GLN A 61 -9.99 -14.72 12.15
CA GLN A 61 -8.98 -14.95 11.11
C GLN A 61 -9.66 -15.25 9.77
N ASN A 62 -9.06 -14.79 8.66
CA ASN A 62 -9.59 -15.02 7.30
C ASN A 62 -9.63 -16.50 6.89
N THR A 63 -8.86 -17.36 7.55
CA THR A 63 -8.73 -18.79 7.25
C THR A 63 -9.86 -19.65 7.81
N HIS A 64 -10.73 -19.08 8.66
CA HIS A 64 -11.76 -19.83 9.38
C HIS A 64 -13.18 -19.35 9.09
N PRO A 65 -14.18 -20.24 9.17
CA PRO A 65 -15.59 -19.85 9.09
C PRO A 65 -15.94 -18.90 10.24
N THR A 66 -16.56 -17.76 9.92
CA THR A 66 -16.92 -16.73 10.89
C THR A 66 -18.44 -16.59 10.99
N PRO A 67 -19.01 -16.53 12.20
CA PRO A 67 -20.43 -16.24 12.40
C PRO A 67 -20.84 -14.92 11.73
N SER A 68 -22.09 -14.82 11.25
CA SER A 68 -22.60 -13.61 10.59
C SER A 68 -22.43 -12.34 11.42
N THR A 69 -22.59 -12.45 12.74
CA THR A 69 -22.44 -11.36 13.72
C THR A 69 -21.02 -10.79 13.80
N LEU A 70 -20.00 -11.60 13.53
CA LEU A 70 -18.58 -11.21 13.58
C LEU A 70 -17.97 -10.95 12.21
N ARG A 71 -18.74 -11.14 11.13
CA ARG A 71 -18.26 -11.00 9.74
C ARG A 71 -17.72 -9.60 9.46
N MET A 72 -18.46 -8.57 9.87
CA MET A 72 -18.03 -7.18 9.69
C MET A 72 -16.75 -6.88 10.49
N ALA A 73 -16.66 -7.37 11.73
CA ALA A 73 -15.46 -7.21 12.55
C ALA A 73 -14.24 -7.85 11.86
N ARG A 74 -14.36 -9.09 11.36
CA ARG A 74 -13.30 -9.76 10.60
C ARG A 74 -12.86 -8.94 9.38
N VAL A 75 -13.80 -8.52 8.54
CA VAL A 75 -13.52 -7.74 7.33
C VAL A 75 -12.78 -6.45 7.69
N LEU A 76 -13.27 -5.74 8.70
CA LEU A 76 -12.67 -4.48 9.14
C LEU A 76 -11.26 -4.68 9.71
N MET A 77 -11.05 -5.73 10.51
CA MET A 77 -9.73 -6.05 11.07
C MET A 77 -8.73 -6.37 9.97
N ASN A 78 -9.11 -7.22 9.02
CA ASN A 78 -8.25 -7.55 7.88
C ASN A 78 -7.93 -6.32 7.02
N ALA A 79 -8.94 -5.51 6.72
CA ALA A 79 -8.75 -4.34 5.88
C ALA A 79 -7.86 -3.27 6.55
N ARG A 80 -8.00 -3.09 7.88
CA ARG A 80 -7.11 -2.24 8.69
C ARG A 80 -5.68 -2.76 8.71
N TYR A 81 -5.50 -4.07 8.92
CA TYR A 81 -4.21 -4.73 8.87
C TYR A 81 -3.49 -4.46 7.54
N GLN A 82 -4.16 -4.73 6.42
CA GLN A 82 -3.59 -4.52 5.09
C GLN A 82 -3.26 -3.05 4.83
N ASN A 83 -4.11 -2.13 5.26
CA ASN A 83 -3.88 -0.70 5.03
C ASN A 83 -2.73 -0.14 5.85
N LEU A 84 -2.59 -0.57 7.10
CA LEU A 84 -1.50 -0.10 7.92
C LEU A 84 -0.15 -0.54 7.34
N ARG A 85 -0.07 -1.77 6.83
CA ARG A 85 1.12 -2.26 6.10
C ARG A 85 1.34 -1.46 4.83
N LEU A 86 0.29 -1.22 4.04
CA LEU A 86 0.43 -0.43 2.82
C LEU A 86 0.96 1.00 3.12
N VAL A 87 0.40 1.67 4.12
CA VAL A 87 0.84 3.01 4.58
C VAL A 87 2.30 2.98 5.05
N LEU A 88 2.75 1.90 5.67
CA LEU A 88 4.11 1.74 6.16
C LEU A 88 5.15 1.68 5.03
N TYR A 89 4.88 0.91 3.97
CA TYR A 89 5.82 0.70 2.86
C TYR A 89 5.75 1.80 1.78
N ARG A 90 4.59 2.47 1.63
CA ARG A 90 4.34 3.46 0.56
C ARG A 90 5.33 4.64 0.48
N PRO A 91 5.83 5.23 1.58
CA PRO A 91 6.80 6.32 1.51
C PRO A 91 8.08 5.95 0.76
N ARG A 92 8.54 4.70 0.89
CA ARG A 92 9.73 4.21 0.18
C ARG A 92 9.48 4.03 -1.30
N LEU A 93 8.32 3.49 -1.67
CA LEU A 93 7.89 3.44 -3.06
C LEU A 93 7.90 4.86 -3.65
N LEU A 94 7.19 5.80 -3.04
CA LEU A 94 7.12 7.19 -3.52
C LEU A 94 8.51 7.85 -3.67
N THR A 95 9.40 7.60 -2.72
CA THR A 95 10.77 8.15 -2.80
C THR A 95 11.54 7.52 -3.96
N SER A 96 11.42 6.21 -4.16
CA SER A 96 12.07 5.51 -5.28
C SER A 96 11.49 5.89 -6.64
N THR A 97 10.21 6.25 -6.71
CA THR A 97 9.48 6.45 -7.96
C THR A 97 9.38 7.91 -8.41
N VAL A 98 9.21 8.85 -7.46
CA VAL A 98 8.93 10.27 -7.73
C VAL A 98 10.13 11.16 -7.43
N LEU A 99 10.89 10.84 -6.38
CA LEU A 99 11.98 11.70 -5.91
C LEU A 99 13.35 11.33 -6.48
N ARG A 100 13.49 10.16 -7.09
CA ARG A 100 14.72 9.76 -7.78
C ARG A 100 14.57 10.01 -9.29
N THR A 101 15.47 10.81 -9.84
CA THR A 101 15.68 10.96 -11.29
C THR A 101 16.34 9.70 -11.90
N SER A 102 16.87 8.82 -11.05
CA SER A 102 17.47 7.54 -11.39
C SER A 102 16.43 6.47 -11.72
N SER A 103 16.76 5.60 -12.69
CA SER A 103 15.90 4.47 -13.07
C SER A 103 15.72 3.47 -11.92
N TYR A 104 14.61 2.71 -11.94
CA TYR A 104 14.31 1.64 -10.99
C TYR A 104 15.48 0.62 -10.85
N SER A 105 16.26 0.44 -11.91
CA SER A 105 17.45 -0.43 -11.98
C SER A 105 18.63 0.00 -11.10
N GLU A 106 18.60 1.21 -10.53
CA GLU A 106 19.66 1.75 -9.65
C GLU A 106 19.30 1.64 -8.15
N LEU A 107 18.21 0.95 -7.81
CA LEU A 107 17.84 0.73 -6.42
C LEU A 107 18.84 -0.19 -5.70
N SER A 108 19.08 0.10 -4.42
CA SER A 108 19.76 -0.86 -3.54
C SER A 108 18.92 -2.13 -3.41
N SER A 109 19.56 -3.28 -3.22
CA SER A 109 18.88 -4.57 -3.00
C SER A 109 17.81 -4.48 -1.90
N ASP A 110 18.10 -3.73 -0.84
CA ASP A 110 17.18 -3.58 0.30
C ASP A 110 15.94 -2.74 -0.06
N GLU A 111 16.12 -1.74 -0.92
CA GLU A 111 15.03 -0.89 -1.39
C GLU A 111 14.14 -1.64 -2.38
N GLU A 112 14.73 -2.47 -3.23
CA GLU A 112 14.00 -3.33 -4.16
C GLU A 112 13.06 -4.28 -3.40
N VAL A 113 13.54 -4.92 -2.31
CA VAL A 113 12.72 -5.81 -1.47
C VAL A 113 11.54 -5.06 -0.86
N ILE A 114 11.76 -3.85 -0.32
CA ILE A 114 10.70 -3.03 0.29
C ILE A 114 9.66 -2.61 -0.77
N VAL A 115 10.11 -2.19 -1.95
CA VAL A 115 9.21 -1.80 -3.05
C VAL A 115 8.39 -2.98 -3.54
N LYS A 116 9.03 -4.14 -3.74
CA LYS A 116 8.35 -5.38 -4.11
C LYS A 116 7.30 -5.77 -3.08
N ARG A 117 7.64 -5.70 -1.79
CA ARG A 117 6.71 -5.99 -0.70
C ARG A 117 5.49 -5.06 -0.69
N CYS A 118 5.69 -3.76 -0.99
CA CYS A 118 4.61 -2.79 -1.15
C CYS A 118 3.64 -3.20 -2.27
N ARG A 119 4.20 -3.59 -3.43
CA ARG A 119 3.44 -4.07 -4.59
C ARG A 119 2.65 -5.34 -4.27
N ASP A 120 3.28 -6.33 -3.64
CA ASP A 120 2.63 -7.59 -3.23
C ASP A 120 1.41 -7.33 -2.33
N ILE A 121 1.55 -6.43 -1.34
CA ILE A 121 0.47 -6.08 -0.41
C ILE A 121 -0.68 -5.40 -1.16
N ALA A 122 -0.38 -4.46 -2.06
CA ALA A 122 -1.39 -3.81 -2.89
C ALA A 122 -2.16 -4.80 -3.76
N SER A 123 -1.42 -5.70 -4.43
CA SER A 123 -1.99 -6.79 -5.25
C SER A 123 -2.91 -7.68 -4.41
N GLN A 124 -2.51 -8.07 -3.19
CA GLN A 124 -3.35 -8.86 -2.28
C GLN A 124 -4.64 -8.14 -1.89
N ILE A 125 -4.59 -6.83 -1.58
CA ILE A 125 -5.78 -6.05 -1.23
C ILE A 125 -6.78 -6.03 -2.40
N ILE A 126 -6.29 -5.83 -3.62
CA ILE A 126 -7.11 -5.76 -4.83
C ILE A 126 -7.74 -7.13 -5.12
N ASP A 127 -6.95 -8.20 -5.07
CA ASP A 127 -7.41 -9.57 -5.30
C ASP A 127 -8.43 -10.03 -4.24
N GLU A 128 -8.29 -9.57 -2.99
CA GLU A 128 -9.28 -9.83 -1.93
C GLU A 128 -10.57 -9.04 -2.10
N ALA A 129 -10.47 -7.76 -2.49
CA ALA A 129 -11.64 -6.91 -2.73
C ALA A 129 -12.48 -7.38 -3.93
N GLN A 130 -11.85 -8.02 -4.92
CA GLN A 130 -12.56 -8.67 -6.03
C GLN A 130 -13.41 -9.86 -5.59
N LYS A 131 -13.00 -10.58 -4.53
CA LYS A 131 -13.71 -11.76 -4.03
C LYS A 131 -14.92 -11.40 -3.19
N ASP A 132 -14.79 -10.39 -2.33
CA ASP A 132 -15.85 -9.98 -1.41
C ASP A 132 -15.73 -8.46 -1.14
N TRP A 133 -16.76 -7.72 -1.55
CA TRP A 133 -16.77 -6.26 -1.54
C TRP A 133 -17.66 -5.71 -0.42
N PHE A 134 -17.06 -4.89 0.44
CA PHE A 134 -17.74 -4.15 1.49
C PHE A 134 -17.52 -2.65 1.32
N PRO A 135 -18.53 -1.79 1.58
CA PRO A 135 -18.38 -0.34 1.45
C PRO A 135 -17.19 0.26 2.22
N VAL A 136 -16.84 -0.33 3.36
CA VAL A 136 -15.70 0.09 4.19
C VAL A 136 -14.34 -0.12 3.50
N GLN A 137 -14.26 -1.00 2.50
CA GLN A 137 -13.04 -1.25 1.73
C GLN A 137 -12.78 -0.23 0.63
N ARG A 138 -13.70 0.72 0.39
CA ARG A 138 -13.52 1.73 -0.67
C ARG A 138 -12.26 2.58 -0.49
N VAL A 139 -12.04 3.12 0.71
CA VAL A 139 -10.85 3.93 1.02
C VAL A 139 -9.58 3.08 0.90
N PHE A 140 -9.68 1.83 1.29
CA PHE A 140 -8.59 0.87 1.30
C PHE A 140 -8.16 0.45 -0.11
N MET A 141 -9.12 0.20 -1.00
CA MET A 141 -8.83 -0.02 -2.42
C MET A 141 -8.24 1.21 -3.08
N PHE A 142 -8.78 2.40 -2.81
CA PHE A 142 -8.20 3.62 -3.37
C PHE A 142 -6.71 3.74 -3.01
N ASN A 143 -6.37 3.46 -1.74
CA ASN A 143 -4.97 3.46 -1.31
C ASN A 143 -4.14 2.38 -2.01
N ALA A 144 -4.68 1.16 -2.18
CA ALA A 144 -3.98 0.06 -2.85
C ALA A 144 -3.75 0.34 -4.35
N CYS A 145 -4.75 0.85 -5.07
CA CYS A 145 -4.65 1.10 -6.51
C CYS A 145 -3.62 2.18 -6.88
N MET A 146 -3.24 3.05 -5.94
CA MET A 146 -2.18 4.03 -6.21
C MET A 146 -0.80 3.37 -6.36
N VAL A 147 -0.54 2.22 -5.72
CA VAL A 147 0.75 1.53 -5.79
C VAL A 147 1.09 1.00 -7.20
N PRO A 148 0.21 0.25 -7.88
CA PRO A 148 0.51 -0.23 -9.22
C PRO A 148 0.49 0.91 -10.25
N LEU A 149 -0.31 1.97 -10.05
CA LEU A 149 -0.25 3.18 -10.88
C LEU A 149 1.11 3.90 -10.77
N LEU A 150 1.62 4.09 -9.55
CA LEU A 150 2.95 4.66 -9.34
C LEU A 150 4.06 3.76 -9.90
N SER A 151 3.89 2.45 -9.81
CA SER A 151 4.84 1.49 -10.38
C SER A 151 4.86 1.57 -11.91
N LEU A 152 3.69 1.68 -12.55
CA LEU A 152 3.56 1.86 -13.99
C LEU A 152 4.24 3.15 -14.48
N LEU A 153 4.13 4.24 -13.71
CA LEU A 153 4.79 5.51 -14.05
C LEU A 153 6.32 5.41 -13.98
N SER A 154 6.87 4.62 -13.06
CA SER A 154 8.32 4.54 -12.86
C SER A 154 9.00 3.49 -13.72
N ASP A 155 8.31 2.38 -13.95
CA ASP A 155 8.76 1.31 -14.82
C ASP A 155 7.55 0.65 -15.50
N PRO A 156 7.24 1.05 -16.75
CA PRO A 156 6.12 0.50 -17.50
C PRO A 156 6.32 -0.96 -17.94
N SER A 157 7.52 -1.51 -17.76
CA SER A 157 7.89 -2.88 -18.15
C SER A 157 7.86 -3.89 -17.00
N HIS A 158 7.66 -3.44 -15.76
CA HIS A 158 7.64 -4.31 -14.58
C HIS A 158 6.45 -5.29 -14.57
N ASP A 159 6.63 -6.51 -14.05
CA ASP A 159 5.63 -7.60 -14.00
C ASP A 159 4.21 -7.18 -13.53
N GLU A 160 4.14 -6.33 -12.50
CA GLU A 160 2.85 -5.81 -11.98
C GLU A 160 2.10 -4.93 -12.99
N ALA A 161 2.80 -4.25 -13.91
CA ALA A 161 2.18 -3.48 -14.98
C ALA A 161 1.46 -4.40 -15.98
N GLU A 162 2.03 -5.57 -16.26
CA GLU A 162 1.39 -6.60 -17.09
C GLU A 162 0.14 -7.17 -16.40
N LYS A 163 0.23 -7.47 -15.09
CA LYS A 163 -0.94 -7.87 -14.29
C LYS A 163 -2.04 -6.80 -14.34
N MET A 164 -1.68 -5.52 -14.26
CA MET A 164 -2.65 -4.41 -14.32
C MET A 164 -3.39 -4.31 -15.65
N CYS A 165 -2.73 -4.63 -16.77
CA CYS A 165 -3.37 -4.63 -18.10
C CYS A 165 -4.48 -5.67 -18.23
N SER A 166 -4.38 -6.79 -17.50
CA SER A 166 -5.45 -7.79 -17.45
C SER A 166 -6.76 -7.26 -16.81
N TRP A 167 -6.69 -6.18 -16.03
CA TRP A 167 -7.86 -5.65 -15.31
C TRP A 167 -8.79 -4.84 -16.21
N SER A 168 -8.28 -4.19 -17.26
CA SER A 168 -9.09 -3.37 -18.17
C SER A 168 -8.33 -2.97 -19.45
N PRO A 169 -9.00 -2.96 -20.61
CA PRO A 169 -8.44 -2.39 -21.85
C PRO A 169 -8.05 -0.91 -21.75
N VAL A 170 -8.62 -0.18 -20.78
CA VAL A 170 -8.22 1.21 -20.51
C VAL A 170 -6.83 1.26 -19.89
N VAL A 171 -6.54 0.36 -18.95
CA VAL A 171 -5.24 0.28 -18.29
C VAL A 171 -4.14 -0.13 -19.28
N GLU A 172 -4.44 -1.06 -20.18
CA GLU A 172 -3.54 -1.45 -21.27
C GLU A 172 -3.17 -0.25 -22.15
N ARG A 173 -4.16 0.49 -22.65
CA ARG A 173 -3.92 1.72 -23.42
C ARG A 173 -3.15 2.78 -22.63
N THR A 174 -3.44 2.95 -21.35
CA THR A 174 -2.69 3.88 -20.50
C THR A 174 -1.23 3.45 -20.37
N ARG A 175 -0.95 2.15 -20.21
CA ARG A 175 0.43 1.64 -20.18
C ARG A 175 1.16 1.93 -21.49
N GLU A 176 0.55 1.72 -22.65
CA GLU A 176 1.16 2.04 -23.95
C GLU A 176 1.56 3.51 -24.06
N VAL A 177 0.67 4.42 -23.63
CA VAL A 177 0.93 5.87 -23.63
C VAL A 177 2.04 6.23 -22.64
N VAL A 178 2.00 5.70 -21.42
CA VAL A 178 3.02 5.96 -20.40
C VAL A 178 4.38 5.42 -20.85
N ALA A 179 4.44 4.23 -21.45
CA ALA A 179 5.66 3.67 -22.01
C ALA A 179 6.22 4.57 -23.11
N ALA A 180 5.39 5.06 -24.03
CA ALA A 180 5.84 5.98 -25.08
C ALA A 180 6.41 7.28 -24.49
N ILE A 181 5.77 7.85 -23.45
CA ILE A 181 6.28 9.06 -22.76
C ILE A 181 7.60 8.76 -22.05
N TYR A 182 7.70 7.59 -21.40
CA TYR A 182 8.89 7.16 -20.68
C TYR A 182 10.10 7.03 -21.62
N GLU A 183 9.94 6.36 -22.76
CA GLU A 183 10.99 6.22 -23.78
C GLU A 183 11.44 7.58 -24.34
N ILE A 184 10.51 8.52 -24.57
CA ILE A 184 10.85 9.89 -25.01
C ILE A 184 11.66 10.61 -23.92
N THR A 185 11.25 10.48 -22.67
CA THR A 185 11.89 11.15 -21.52
C THR A 185 13.30 10.61 -21.30
N ASN A 186 13.47 9.29 -21.35
CA ASN A 186 14.75 8.61 -21.14
C ASN A 186 15.67 8.69 -22.38
N GLY A 187 15.10 8.88 -23.59
CA GLY A 187 15.86 9.19 -24.80
C GLY A 187 16.33 10.65 -24.86
N SER A 188 15.62 11.57 -24.22
CA SER A 188 15.98 13.00 -24.17
C SER A 188 17.15 13.27 -23.23
N THR A 189 17.32 12.50 -22.15
CA THR A 189 18.47 12.61 -21.24
C THR A 189 19.81 12.24 -21.90
N VAL A 190 19.80 11.48 -23.00
CA VAL A 190 21.00 11.17 -23.81
C VAL A 190 21.37 12.31 -24.78
N LEU A 191 20.43 13.22 -25.09
CA LEU A 191 20.63 14.33 -26.03
C LEU A 191 20.80 15.70 -25.36
N ASP A 192 20.55 15.82 -24.06
CA ASP A 192 20.47 17.13 -23.38
C ASP A 192 21.53 17.37 -22.30
N SER A 193 22.75 16.87 -22.49
CA SER A 193 23.93 17.29 -21.69
C SER A 193 24.40 18.72 -22.01
N SER A 194 23.57 19.58 -22.58
CA SER A 194 23.97 20.93 -22.99
C SER A 194 22.92 22.03 -22.92
N ILE A 195 21.76 21.84 -22.26
CA ILE A 195 20.83 22.96 -22.05
C ILE A 195 20.30 22.95 -20.61
N GLY A 196 20.82 23.89 -19.81
CA GLY A 196 20.27 24.18 -18.50
C GLY A 196 18.89 24.82 -18.63
N LEU A 197 17.92 24.28 -17.90
CA LEU A 197 16.66 24.97 -17.60
C LEU A 197 16.30 24.77 -16.14
N GLU A 198 16.31 25.88 -15.41
CA GLU A 198 15.60 26.07 -14.15
C GLU A 198 14.12 25.78 -14.39
N ALA A 199 13.59 24.72 -13.78
CA ALA A 199 12.15 24.49 -13.68
C ALA A 199 11.70 24.88 -12.27
N GLU A 200 11.39 26.16 -12.12
CA GLU A 200 10.65 26.70 -10.98
C GLU A 200 9.20 26.17 -11.07
N LEU A 201 8.89 25.11 -10.32
CA LEU A 201 7.53 24.58 -10.20
C LEU A 201 6.79 25.35 -9.11
N ASP A 202 6.20 26.49 -9.49
CA ASP A 202 5.21 27.18 -8.66
C ASP A 202 3.86 26.44 -8.78
N PHE A 203 3.66 25.45 -7.91
CA PHE A 203 2.41 24.68 -7.84
C PHE A 203 1.45 25.35 -6.85
N CYS A 204 0.51 26.14 -7.37
CA CYS A 204 -0.48 26.88 -6.59
C CYS A 204 -1.64 25.97 -6.13
N TRP A 205 -1.86 25.88 -4.81
CA TRP A 205 -2.82 25.00 -4.14
C TRP A 205 -4.28 25.50 -4.13
N ASP A 206 -4.58 26.66 -4.71
CA ASP A 206 -5.82 27.41 -4.40
C ASP A 206 -7.07 27.04 -5.22
N THR A 207 -7.13 25.90 -5.92
CA THR A 207 -8.26 25.57 -6.82
C THR A 207 -9.23 24.50 -6.33
N TRP A 208 -9.19 24.10 -5.05
CA TRP A 208 -10.07 23.04 -4.50
C TRP A 208 -11.13 23.54 -3.51
N ASN A 209 -11.77 24.68 -3.79
CA ASN A 209 -13.02 25.07 -3.14
C ASN A 209 -13.97 25.66 -4.19
N ASP A 210 -14.83 24.81 -4.75
CA ASP A 210 -16.18 25.14 -5.23
C ASP A 210 -17.05 23.88 -5.18
#